data_AF-A0A7X7TGC5-F1
#
_entry.id   AF-A0A7X7TGC5-F1
#
_cell.length_a   1.000
_cell.length_b   1.000
_cell.length_c   1.000
_cell.angle_alpha   90.00
_cell.angle_beta   90.00
_cell.angle_gamma   90.00
#
_symmetry.space_group_name_H-M   'P 1'
#
loop_
_entity.id
_entity.type
_entity.pdbx_description
1 polymer ?
#
loop_
_entity_poly.entity_id
_entity_poly.type
_entity_poly.pdbx_seq_one_letter_code
_entity_poly.pdbx_strand_id
1 'polypeptide(L)'
;MIYISGDTHGTIDSRFSEINFRPEDFIIILGDFGFLWEAEPTEKEAVLLRELGSKGSTVLFIDGNHENFDRLDRLPTETRFGAEVGVIQPGLYHLRRGNIYTIDNRRFFAMGGGLSIDKEFRIPGLSWWPQEQPSWEETQHALETLEIHDNEVDYVLTHAAPLTIKRIVLRGDNRFPDPTEQFLESLYPLIRFKLWFFGHYHVNVKLGHFIGLYDDWYALDG
;
A
#
# COMPACT_ATOMS: atom_id res chain seq x y z
N MET A 1 -4.40 9.58 15.50
CA MET A 1 -5.45 9.12 14.55
C MET A 1 -4.74 8.49 13.38
N ILE A 2 -5.35 7.48 12.74
CA ILE A 2 -4.82 6.89 11.50
C ILE A 2 -5.82 7.17 10.39
N TYR A 3 -5.36 7.78 9.30
CA TYR A 3 -6.13 8.02 8.08
C TYR A 3 -5.60 7.13 6.97
N ILE A 4 -6.48 6.42 6.27
CA ILE A 4 -6.11 5.51 5.19
C ILE A 4 -6.77 6.00 3.89
N SER A 5 -6.02 5.96 2.79
CA SER A 5 -6.51 6.20 1.42
C SER A 5 -5.65 5.40 0.42
N GLY A 6 -5.85 5.53 -0.89
CA GLY A 6 -5.11 4.79 -1.92
C GLY A 6 -4.76 5.65 -3.13
N ASP A 7 -3.97 5.13 -4.07
CA ASP A 7 -3.95 5.60 -5.46
C ASP A 7 -3.73 7.13 -5.60
N THR A 8 -2.63 7.64 -5.04
CA THR A 8 -2.29 9.08 -5.16
C THR A 8 -1.68 9.42 -6.51
N HIS A 9 -1.07 8.45 -7.20
CA HIS A 9 -0.48 8.59 -8.53
C HIS A 9 0.46 9.81 -8.64
N GLY A 10 1.22 10.07 -7.59
CA GLY A 10 2.15 11.20 -7.50
C GLY A 10 1.48 12.58 -7.39
N THR A 11 0.23 12.64 -6.94
CA THR A 11 -0.54 13.88 -6.81
C THR A 11 -1.03 14.13 -5.38
N ILE A 12 -1.06 15.41 -5.01
CA ILE A 12 -1.73 15.89 -3.80
C ILE A 12 -3.03 16.53 -4.29
N ASP A 13 -4.07 15.71 -4.42
CA ASP A 13 -5.37 16.14 -4.89
C ASP A 13 -6.21 16.81 -3.77
N SER A 14 -7.47 17.16 -4.08
CA SER A 14 -8.35 17.87 -3.16
C SER A 14 -8.58 17.14 -1.83
N ARG A 15 -8.50 15.81 -1.76
CA ARG A 15 -8.76 15.06 -0.53
C ARG A 15 -7.78 15.39 0.59
N PHE A 16 -6.54 15.76 0.26
CA PHE A 16 -5.54 16.19 1.26
C PHE A 16 -5.83 17.56 1.87
N SER A 17 -6.82 18.29 1.34
CA SER A 17 -7.30 19.56 1.88
C SER A 17 -8.58 19.39 2.70
N GLU A 18 -9.25 18.23 2.63
CA GLU A 18 -10.48 17.94 3.37
C GLU A 18 -10.21 17.61 4.84
N ILE A 19 -9.02 17.06 5.13
CA ILE A 19 -8.59 16.68 6.47
C ILE A 19 -7.52 17.66 6.96
N ASN A 20 -7.73 18.21 8.14
CA ASN A 20 -6.70 18.96 8.86
C ASN A 20 -5.87 18.00 9.70
N PHE A 21 -4.86 17.38 9.07
CA PHE A 21 -3.99 16.43 9.73
C PHE A 21 -3.17 17.07 10.86
N ARG A 22 -3.00 16.36 11.96
CA ARG A 22 -2.17 16.79 13.09
C ARG A 22 -0.82 16.09 13.08
N PRO A 23 0.22 16.67 13.70
CA PRO A 23 1.55 16.06 13.72
C PRO A 23 1.62 14.64 14.29
N GLU A 24 0.74 14.33 15.26
CA GLU A 24 0.63 13.00 15.87
C GLU A 24 -0.17 11.98 15.05
N ASP A 25 -0.79 12.40 13.95
CA ASP A 25 -1.57 11.51 13.11
C ASP A 25 -0.68 10.72 12.13
N PHE A 26 -1.19 9.58 11.69
CA PHE A 26 -0.60 8.75 10.65
C PHE A 26 -1.48 8.78 9.40
N ILE A 27 -0.85 8.87 8.24
CA ILE A 27 -1.48 8.77 6.92
C ILE A 27 -0.94 7.49 6.28
N ILE A 28 -1.81 6.60 5.79
CA ILE A 28 -1.43 5.36 5.12
C ILE A 28 -2.01 5.36 3.70
N ILE A 29 -1.15 5.23 2.69
CA ILE A 29 -1.53 5.12 1.28
C ILE A 29 -1.40 3.66 0.80
N LEU A 30 -2.49 3.10 0.27
CA LEU A 30 -2.63 1.70 -0.13
C LEU A 30 -2.09 1.40 -1.53
N GLY A 31 -0.87 1.83 -1.83
CA GLY A 31 -0.26 1.63 -3.15
C GLY A 31 -0.55 2.75 -4.13
N ASP A 32 0.11 2.66 -5.28
CA ASP A 32 0.15 3.67 -6.33
C ASP A 32 0.44 5.06 -5.76
N PHE A 33 1.46 5.11 -4.89
CA PHE A 33 1.97 6.32 -4.26
C PHE A 33 2.48 7.27 -5.33
N GLY A 34 3.33 6.79 -6.24
CA GLY A 34 3.67 7.45 -7.51
C GLY A 34 4.53 8.73 -7.40
N PHE A 35 4.94 9.15 -6.20
CA PHE A 35 5.81 10.32 -6.04
C PHE A 35 7.26 10.05 -6.46
N LEU A 36 7.74 8.81 -6.31
CA LEU A 36 9.11 8.39 -6.67
C LEU A 36 9.12 7.74 -8.06
N TRP A 37 8.65 8.44 -9.09
CA TRP A 37 8.48 7.85 -10.42
C TRP A 37 9.74 7.88 -11.28
N GLU A 38 10.46 9.00 -11.28
CA GLU A 38 11.62 9.20 -12.14
C GLU A 38 12.81 8.34 -11.69
N ALA A 39 13.67 7.95 -12.61
CA ALA A 39 14.84 7.11 -12.31
C ALA A 39 15.79 7.75 -11.29
N GLU A 40 15.81 9.08 -11.20
CA GLU A 40 16.56 9.85 -10.22
C GLU A 40 15.67 10.98 -9.66
N PRO A 41 15.92 11.47 -8.43
CA PRO A 41 15.12 12.53 -7.83
C PRO A 41 15.08 13.80 -8.70
N THR A 42 13.88 14.37 -8.87
CA THR A 42 13.68 15.61 -9.61
C THR A 42 13.24 16.76 -8.70
N GLU A 43 13.34 17.99 -9.19
CA GLU A 43 12.82 19.16 -8.48
C GLU A 43 11.30 19.06 -8.24
N LYS A 44 10.56 18.54 -9.23
CA LYS A 44 9.11 18.30 -9.12
C LYS A 44 8.79 17.31 -7.99
N GLU A 45 9.49 16.18 -7.95
CA GLU A 45 9.40 15.20 -6.85
C GLU A 45 9.68 15.88 -5.51
N ALA A 46 10.78 16.64 -5.41
CA ALA A 46 11.16 17.30 -4.17
C ALA A 46 10.13 18.34 -3.69
N VAL A 47 9.47 19.07 -4.60
CA VAL A 47 8.37 20.00 -4.25
C VAL A 47 7.20 19.24 -3.66
N LEU A 48 6.77 18.16 -4.33
CA LEU A 48 5.62 17.36 -3.91
C LEU A 48 5.88 16.66 -2.56
N LEU A 49 7.07 16.09 -2.36
CA LEU A 49 7.44 15.46 -1.09
C LEU A 49 7.55 16.47 0.06
N ARG A 50 7.98 17.71 -0.21
CA ARG A 50 7.95 18.79 0.79
C ARG A 50 6.52 19.19 1.13
N GLU A 51 5.64 19.31 0.15
CA GLU A 51 4.24 19.63 0.38
C GLU A 51 3.54 18.53 1.20
N LEU A 52 3.76 17.27 0.84
CA LEU A 52 3.25 16.12 1.58
C LEU A 52 3.78 16.10 3.03
N GLY A 53 5.09 16.31 3.21
CA GLY A 53 5.71 16.39 4.53
C GLY A 53 5.29 17.62 5.36
N SER A 54 4.87 18.71 4.71
CA SER A 54 4.46 19.95 5.41
C SER A 54 3.17 19.79 6.23
N LYS A 55 2.41 18.72 5.99
CA LYS A 55 1.24 18.36 6.81
C LYS A 55 1.63 17.99 8.25
N GLY A 56 2.91 17.69 8.51
CA GLY A 56 3.46 17.42 9.84
C GLY A 56 3.19 16.02 10.38
N SER A 57 2.26 15.29 9.77
CA SER A 57 1.93 13.90 10.09
C SER A 57 2.97 12.92 9.56
N THR A 58 3.00 11.72 10.13
CA THR A 58 3.79 10.63 9.55
C THR A 58 3.02 10.00 8.38
N VAL A 59 3.65 9.95 7.21
CA VAL A 59 3.09 9.32 6.01
C VAL A 59 3.76 7.96 5.80
N LEU A 60 2.92 6.96 5.60
CA LEU A 60 3.28 5.58 5.33
C LEU A 60 2.62 5.18 4.01
N PHE A 61 3.26 4.33 3.23
CA PHE A 61 2.62 3.72 2.07
C PHE A 61 3.10 2.29 1.88
N ILE A 62 2.24 1.44 1.36
CA ILE A 62 2.66 0.19 0.69
C ILE A 62 2.81 0.50 -0.79
N ASP A 63 3.56 -0.32 -1.51
CA ASP A 63 3.66 -0.20 -2.97
C ASP A 63 2.41 -0.73 -3.68
N GLY A 64 2.08 -0.15 -4.84
CA GLY A 64 1.08 -0.67 -5.77
C GLY A 64 1.70 -1.30 -7.01
N ASN A 65 0.99 -1.26 -8.14
CA ASN A 65 1.52 -1.72 -9.42
C ASN A 65 2.16 -0.59 -10.26
N HIS A 66 1.84 0.67 -9.95
CA HIS A 66 2.41 1.84 -10.60
C HIS A 66 3.47 2.53 -9.72
N GLU A 67 4.56 1.80 -9.48
CA GLU A 67 5.74 2.29 -8.77
C GLU A 67 7.02 2.10 -9.58
N ASN A 68 8.03 2.94 -9.32
CA ASN A 68 9.38 2.69 -9.78
C ASN A 68 10.09 1.78 -8.77
N PHE A 69 10.05 0.47 -9.00
CA PHE A 69 10.64 -0.52 -8.10
C PHE A 69 12.15 -0.38 -7.98
N ASP A 70 12.84 0.06 -9.04
CA ASP A 70 14.27 0.34 -8.97
C ASP A 70 14.60 1.44 -7.95
N ARG A 71 13.72 2.45 -7.79
CA ARG A 71 13.84 3.50 -6.77
C ARG A 71 13.50 2.97 -5.39
N LEU A 72 12.42 2.21 -5.25
CA LEU A 72 11.97 1.66 -3.96
C LEU A 72 12.98 0.67 -3.37
N ASP A 73 13.59 -0.18 -4.19
CA ASP A 73 14.57 -1.18 -3.76
C ASP A 73 15.88 -0.55 -3.27
N ARG A 74 16.20 0.65 -3.76
CA ARG A 74 17.40 1.40 -3.37
C ARG A 74 17.19 2.32 -2.16
N LEU A 75 15.97 2.43 -1.63
CA LEU A 75 15.72 3.28 -0.46
C LEU A 75 16.58 2.82 0.72
N PRO A 76 17.22 3.74 1.46
CA PRO A 76 17.83 3.40 2.73
C PRO A 76 16.78 2.81 3.67
N THR A 77 17.17 1.82 4.47
CA THR A 77 16.24 1.16 5.40
C THR A 77 16.56 1.47 6.85
N GLU A 78 15.51 1.46 7.69
CA GLU A 78 15.63 1.52 9.14
C GLU A 78 14.57 0.63 9.81
N THR A 79 14.80 0.23 11.06
CA THR A 79 13.76 -0.42 11.86
C THR A 79 12.84 0.63 12.47
N ARG A 80 11.56 0.59 12.10
CA ARG A 80 10.53 1.50 12.60
C ARG A 80 9.19 0.78 12.69
N PHE A 81 8.36 1.17 13.67
CA PHE A 81 7.06 0.54 13.91
C PHE A 81 7.16 -0.99 14.09
N GLY A 82 8.30 -1.48 14.60
CA GLY A 82 8.52 -2.91 14.85
C GLY A 82 9.08 -3.73 13.69
N ALA A 83 9.22 -3.18 12.48
CA ALA A 83 9.77 -3.90 11.32
C ALA A 83 10.64 -2.98 10.43
N GLU A 84 11.21 -3.51 9.35
CA GLU A 84 11.99 -2.70 8.40
C GLU A 84 11.07 -1.80 7.56
N VAL A 85 11.48 -0.55 7.36
CA VAL A 85 10.84 0.39 6.42
C VAL A 85 11.86 0.93 5.42
N GLY A 86 11.41 1.26 4.21
CA GLY A 86 12.16 2.12 3.30
C GLY A 86 12.00 3.59 3.72
N VAL A 87 13.09 4.35 3.76
CA VAL A 87 13.10 5.74 4.20
C VAL A 87 13.25 6.67 3.00
N ILE A 88 12.22 7.49 2.76
CA ILE A 88 12.25 8.49 1.69
C ILE A 88 12.82 9.80 2.27
N GLN A 89 12.24 10.23 3.39
CA GLN A 89 12.69 11.37 4.21
C GLN A 89 12.12 11.21 5.63
N PRO A 90 12.58 11.98 6.64
CA PRO A 90 11.99 11.93 7.97
C PRO A 90 10.47 12.14 7.92
N GLY A 91 9.71 11.19 8.50
CA GLY A 91 8.26 11.23 8.50
C GLY A 91 7.58 10.65 7.25
N LEU A 92 8.32 10.12 6.26
CA LEU A 92 7.76 9.47 5.08
C LEU A 92 8.44 8.12 4.81
N TYR A 93 7.66 7.04 4.89
CA TYR A 93 8.18 5.67 4.91
C TYR A 93 7.41 4.72 4.00
N HIS A 94 8.14 3.85 3.30
CA HIS A 94 7.61 2.68 2.58
C HIS A 94 7.53 1.49 3.53
N LEU A 95 6.32 0.96 3.72
CA LEU A 95 6.04 -0.28 4.43
C LEU A 95 6.34 -1.46 3.48
N ARG A 96 7.42 -2.19 3.78
CA ARG A 96 7.90 -3.33 3.00
C ARG A 96 6.93 -4.51 3.09
N ARG A 97 6.70 -5.16 1.96
CA ARG A 97 5.83 -6.33 1.82
C ARG A 97 6.16 -7.44 2.82
N GLY A 98 5.13 -8.12 3.29
CA GLY A 98 5.23 -9.28 4.18
C GLY A 98 5.48 -8.95 5.65
N ASN A 99 5.65 -7.69 6.03
CA ASN A 99 5.91 -7.30 7.41
C ASN A 99 4.63 -6.95 8.19
N ILE A 100 4.72 -7.05 9.52
CA ILE A 100 3.71 -6.55 10.45
C ILE A 100 4.26 -5.32 11.18
N TYR A 101 3.53 -4.22 11.13
CA TYR A 101 3.87 -2.95 11.74
C TYR A 101 2.95 -2.64 12.93
N THR A 102 3.49 -2.07 14.00
CA THR A 102 2.73 -1.53 15.13
C THR A 102 2.66 -0.01 15.02
N ILE A 103 1.49 0.51 14.65
CA ILE A 103 1.23 1.93 14.42
C ILE A 103 0.08 2.35 15.35
N ASP A 104 0.31 3.36 16.19
CA ASP A 104 -0.67 3.81 17.21
C ASP A 104 -1.25 2.64 18.04
N ASN A 105 -0.37 1.75 18.52
CA ASN A 105 -0.68 0.53 19.28
C ASN A 105 -1.56 -0.51 18.56
N ARG A 106 -1.67 -0.44 17.23
CA ARG A 106 -2.44 -1.37 16.38
C ARG A 106 -1.51 -2.09 15.42
N ARG A 107 -1.80 -3.36 15.15
CA ARG A 107 -0.97 -4.23 14.30
C ARG A 107 -1.51 -4.27 12.87
N PHE A 108 -0.66 -3.91 11.92
CA PHE A 108 -0.97 -3.84 10.49
C PHE A 108 -0.08 -4.81 9.72
N PHE A 109 -0.66 -5.81 9.06
CA PHE A 109 0.06 -6.59 8.06
C PHE A 109 0.07 -5.82 6.73
N ALA A 110 1.23 -5.71 6.08
CA ALA A 110 1.40 -4.96 4.84
C ALA A 110 1.81 -5.88 3.68
N MET A 111 1.04 -5.87 2.59
CA MET A 111 1.35 -6.62 1.37
C MET A 111 0.91 -5.85 0.12
N GLY A 112 1.84 -5.06 -0.43
CA GLY A 112 1.66 -4.32 -1.67
C GLY A 112 1.64 -5.19 -2.94
N GLY A 113 1.67 -4.52 -4.08
CA GLY A 113 1.71 -5.13 -5.40
C GLY A 113 0.34 -5.39 -6.03
N GLY A 114 0.38 -5.69 -7.34
CA GLY A 114 -0.79 -5.92 -8.19
C GLY A 114 -0.39 -6.03 -9.65
N LEU A 115 -1.27 -6.56 -10.49
CA LEU A 115 -1.03 -6.69 -11.94
C LEU A 115 -1.40 -5.40 -12.68
N SER A 116 -0.45 -4.85 -13.44
CA SER A 116 -0.76 -3.84 -14.46
C SER A 116 -1.45 -4.49 -15.66
N ILE A 117 -2.74 -4.21 -15.85
CA ILE A 117 -3.53 -4.72 -16.99
C ILE A 117 -3.09 -4.14 -18.34
N ASP A 118 -2.40 -2.99 -18.32
CA ASP A 118 -1.93 -2.27 -19.49
C ASP A 118 -0.43 -2.52 -19.78
N LYS A 119 0.21 -3.47 -19.08
CA LYS A 119 1.65 -3.76 -19.19
C LYS A 119 2.14 -4.02 -20.63
N GLU A 120 1.29 -4.56 -21.49
CA GLU A 120 1.61 -4.79 -22.91
C GLU A 120 1.90 -3.50 -23.70
N PHE A 121 1.44 -2.35 -23.19
CA PHE A 121 1.67 -1.02 -23.76
C PHE A 121 2.77 -0.24 -23.03
N ARG A 122 3.46 -0.87 -22.05
CA ARG A 122 4.48 -0.21 -21.22
C ARG A 122 5.89 -0.67 -21.57
N ILE A 123 6.87 0.07 -21.07
CA ILE A 123 8.29 -0.18 -21.31
C ILE A 123 8.92 -0.71 -20.01
N PRO A 124 9.42 -1.96 -19.99
CA PRO A 124 10.11 -2.51 -18.84
C PRO A 124 11.27 -1.63 -18.37
N GLY A 125 11.33 -1.35 -17.06
CA GLY A 125 12.37 -0.51 -16.44
C GLY A 125 12.17 1.01 -16.63
N LEU A 126 11.06 1.43 -17.25
CA LEU A 126 10.74 2.85 -17.44
C LEU A 126 9.32 3.21 -17.02
N SER A 127 8.33 2.42 -17.42
CA SER A 127 6.93 2.65 -17.06
C SER A 127 6.23 1.42 -16.48
N TRP A 128 6.94 0.30 -16.42
CA TRP A 128 6.50 -0.96 -15.83
C TRP A 128 7.70 -1.75 -15.30
N TRP A 129 7.49 -2.48 -14.20
CA TRP A 129 8.49 -3.33 -13.58
C TRP A 129 7.83 -4.67 -13.20
N PRO A 130 8.45 -5.82 -13.51
CA PRO A 130 7.91 -7.12 -13.11
C PRO A 130 7.78 -7.27 -11.58
N GLN A 131 8.53 -6.48 -10.80
CA GLN A 131 8.47 -6.39 -9.35
C GLN A 131 7.12 -5.87 -8.81
N GLU A 132 6.21 -5.36 -9.67
CA GLU A 132 4.83 -5.08 -9.27
C GLU A 132 4.11 -6.30 -8.68
N GLN A 133 4.55 -7.50 -9.07
CA GLN A 133 4.07 -8.75 -8.52
C GLN A 133 4.98 -9.19 -7.38
N PRO A 134 4.42 -9.60 -6.22
CA PRO A 134 5.23 -10.13 -5.14
C PRO A 134 6.08 -11.32 -5.55
N SER A 135 7.35 -11.32 -5.15
CA SER A 135 8.27 -12.42 -5.42
C SER A 135 7.95 -13.64 -4.55
N TRP A 136 8.52 -14.80 -4.90
CA TRP A 136 8.38 -15.98 -4.05
C TRP A 136 8.93 -15.73 -2.64
N GLU A 137 10.10 -15.10 -2.53
CA GLU A 137 10.75 -14.74 -1.28
C GLU A 137 9.85 -13.81 -0.44
N GLU A 138 9.23 -12.80 -1.05
CA GLU A 138 8.30 -11.89 -0.37
C GLU A 138 7.05 -12.62 0.13
N THR A 139 6.51 -13.55 -0.66
CA THR A 139 5.35 -14.35 -0.25
C THR A 139 5.68 -15.36 0.86
N GLN A 140 6.89 -15.93 0.87
CA GLN A 140 7.34 -16.79 1.98
C GLN A 140 7.56 -15.97 3.25
N HIS A 141 8.24 -14.82 3.14
CA HIS A 141 8.44 -13.91 4.28
C HIS A 141 7.12 -13.48 4.92
N ALA A 142 6.10 -13.19 4.09
CA ALA A 142 4.75 -12.89 4.54
C ALA A 142 4.13 -14.03 5.37
N LEU A 143 4.22 -15.27 4.87
CA LEU A 143 3.69 -16.46 5.56
C LEU A 143 4.40 -16.71 6.88
N GLU A 144 5.73 -16.68 6.88
CA GLU A 144 6.56 -16.87 8.08
C GLU A 144 6.28 -15.79 9.13
N THR A 145 6.19 -14.53 8.71
CA THR A 145 5.87 -13.41 9.60
C THR A 145 4.49 -13.59 10.22
N LEU A 146 3.47 -13.93 9.43
CA LEU A 146 2.12 -14.18 9.96
C LEU A 146 2.11 -15.35 10.94
N GLU A 147 2.80 -16.45 10.63
CA GLU A 147 2.87 -17.64 11.49
C GLU A 147 3.51 -17.35 12.85
N ILE A 148 4.66 -16.65 12.89
CA ILE A 148 5.34 -16.24 14.13
C ILE A 148 4.45 -15.35 15.01
N HIS A 149 3.45 -14.71 14.39
CA HIS A 149 2.52 -13.80 15.00
C HIS A 149 1.11 -14.40 15.21
N ASP A 150 1.02 -15.73 15.25
CA ASP A 150 -0.21 -16.51 15.49
C ASP A 150 -1.33 -16.24 14.47
N ASN A 151 -0.93 -15.77 13.28
CA ASN A 151 -1.79 -15.29 12.20
C ASN A 151 -2.81 -14.23 12.65
N GLU A 152 -2.44 -13.38 13.61
CA GLU A 152 -3.34 -12.38 14.18
C GLU A 152 -2.78 -10.97 14.06
N VAL A 153 -3.56 -10.11 13.42
CA VAL A 153 -3.31 -8.66 13.26
C VAL A 153 -4.61 -7.90 13.45
N ASP A 154 -4.55 -6.61 13.75
CA ASP A 154 -5.76 -5.80 13.80
C ASP A 154 -6.27 -5.52 12.38
N TYR A 155 -5.36 -5.18 11.48
CA TYR A 155 -5.68 -4.69 10.14
C TYR A 155 -4.74 -5.27 9.09
N VAL A 156 -5.25 -5.42 7.87
CA VAL A 156 -4.48 -5.82 6.70
C VAL A 156 -4.48 -4.68 5.69
N LEU A 157 -3.31 -4.35 5.14
CA LEU A 157 -3.08 -3.30 4.15
C LEU A 157 -2.56 -3.95 2.87
N THR A 158 -3.35 -3.89 1.80
CA THR A 158 -2.93 -4.38 0.48
C THR A 158 -3.22 -3.36 -0.61
N HIS A 159 -2.57 -3.50 -1.76
CA HIS A 159 -2.96 -2.69 -2.92
C HIS A 159 -4.06 -3.43 -3.71
N ALA A 160 -3.77 -4.62 -4.22
CA ALA A 160 -4.79 -5.53 -4.76
C ALA A 160 -5.69 -6.13 -3.66
N ALA A 161 -6.88 -6.61 -4.02
CA ALA A 161 -7.77 -7.34 -3.12
C ALA A 161 -7.63 -8.86 -3.29
N PRO A 162 -8.06 -9.68 -2.32
CA PRO A 162 -8.26 -11.11 -2.56
C PRO A 162 -9.15 -11.36 -3.78
N LEU A 163 -8.85 -12.42 -4.53
CA LEU A 163 -9.50 -12.75 -5.81
C LEU A 163 -11.04 -12.73 -5.73
N THR A 164 -11.62 -13.30 -4.68
CA THR A 164 -13.08 -13.34 -4.51
C THR A 164 -13.65 -11.93 -4.27
N ILE A 165 -12.93 -11.09 -3.53
CA ILE A 165 -13.31 -9.69 -3.28
C ILE A 165 -13.22 -8.87 -4.56
N LYS A 166 -12.11 -8.96 -5.30
CA LYS A 166 -11.96 -8.33 -6.62
C LYS A 166 -13.11 -8.67 -7.56
N ARG A 167 -13.51 -9.95 -7.63
CA ARG A 167 -14.65 -10.37 -8.47
C ARG A 167 -15.95 -9.70 -8.07
N ILE A 168 -16.21 -9.48 -6.78
CA ILE A 168 -17.40 -8.74 -6.34
C ILE A 168 -17.30 -7.28 -6.75
N VAL A 169 -16.17 -6.65 -6.46
CA VAL A 169 -15.90 -5.24 -6.75
C VAL A 169 -16.04 -4.93 -8.25
N LEU A 170 -15.47 -5.77 -9.11
CA LEU A 170 -15.49 -5.63 -10.56
C LEU A 170 -16.69 -6.32 -11.22
N ARG A 171 -17.75 -6.64 -10.46
CA ARG A 171 -19.01 -7.23 -10.98
C ARG A 171 -18.82 -8.49 -11.84
N GLY A 172 -17.89 -9.34 -11.42
CA GLY A 172 -17.57 -10.63 -12.05
C GLY A 172 -16.51 -10.55 -13.14
N ASP A 173 -15.93 -9.37 -13.42
CA ASP A 173 -14.83 -9.25 -14.37
C ASP A 173 -13.58 -9.96 -13.86
N ASN A 174 -13.16 -10.99 -14.58
CA ASN A 174 -11.98 -11.79 -14.28
C ASN A 174 -11.11 -11.99 -15.53
N ARG A 175 -11.13 -11.03 -16.46
CA ARG A 175 -10.38 -11.12 -17.73
C ARG A 175 -8.86 -11.20 -17.52
N PHE A 176 -8.36 -10.66 -16.42
CA PHE A 176 -6.92 -10.63 -16.10
C PHE A 176 -6.67 -11.40 -14.79
N PRO A 177 -6.10 -12.61 -14.86
CA PRO A 177 -5.70 -13.35 -13.68
C PRO A 177 -4.44 -12.71 -13.08
N ASP A 178 -4.51 -12.31 -11.81
CA ASP A 178 -3.38 -11.78 -11.06
C ASP A 178 -2.91 -12.81 -10.01
N PRO A 179 -1.64 -13.25 -10.05
CA PRO A 179 -1.01 -14.04 -8.99
C PRO A 179 -1.10 -13.38 -7.60
N THR A 180 -1.05 -12.05 -7.52
CA THR A 180 -1.14 -11.30 -6.26
C THR A 180 -2.50 -11.52 -5.63
N GLU A 181 -3.58 -11.34 -6.38
CA GLU A 181 -4.96 -11.57 -5.89
C GLU A 181 -5.18 -13.03 -5.44
N GLN A 182 -4.55 -14.00 -6.13
CA GLN A 182 -4.61 -15.42 -5.76
C GLN A 182 -3.84 -15.71 -4.47
N PHE A 183 -2.68 -15.09 -4.29
CA PHE A 183 -1.92 -15.18 -3.05
C PHE A 183 -2.69 -14.55 -1.87
N LEU A 184 -3.28 -13.38 -2.07
CA LEU A 184 -4.10 -12.73 -1.04
C LEU A 184 -5.35 -13.56 -0.70
N GLU A 185 -5.95 -14.24 -1.68
CA GLU A 185 -7.05 -15.19 -1.45
C GLU A 185 -6.61 -16.39 -0.59
N SER A 186 -5.37 -16.88 -0.75
CA SER A 186 -4.87 -17.99 0.07
C SER A 186 -4.51 -17.55 1.49
N LEU A 187 -4.10 -16.29 1.68
CA LEU A 187 -3.87 -15.71 3.00
C LEU A 187 -5.16 -15.42 3.76
N TYR A 188 -6.22 -14.98 3.07
CA TYR A 188 -7.48 -14.56 3.68
C TYR A 188 -8.01 -15.53 4.77
N PRO A 189 -8.14 -16.85 4.55
CA PRO A 189 -8.66 -17.77 5.57
C PRO A 189 -7.68 -18.03 6.74
N LEU A 190 -6.40 -17.67 6.60
CA LEU A 190 -5.37 -17.91 7.61
C LEU A 190 -5.33 -16.80 8.67
N ILE A 191 -5.64 -15.56 8.27
CA ILE A 191 -5.44 -14.37 9.10
C ILE A 191 -6.70 -14.03 9.91
N ARG A 192 -6.56 -13.83 11.22
CA ARG A 192 -7.56 -13.16 12.05
C ARG A 192 -7.33 -11.65 12.00
N PHE A 193 -8.33 -10.90 11.56
CA PHE A 193 -8.28 -9.44 11.43
C PHE A 193 -9.64 -8.77 11.67
N LYS A 194 -9.63 -7.46 11.96
CA LYS A 194 -10.84 -6.63 12.11
C LYS A 194 -11.30 -6.04 10.78
N LEU A 195 -10.37 -5.43 10.04
CA LEU A 195 -10.62 -4.86 8.71
C LEU A 195 -9.44 -5.13 7.76
N TRP A 196 -9.77 -5.28 6.48
CA TRP A 196 -8.81 -5.41 5.38
C TRP A 196 -9.01 -4.26 4.41
N PHE A 197 -7.97 -3.44 4.25
CA PHE A 197 -7.96 -2.28 3.38
C PHE A 197 -7.26 -2.58 2.07
N PHE A 198 -7.85 -2.17 0.94
CA PHE A 198 -7.27 -2.33 -0.40
C PHE A 198 -7.51 -1.10 -1.30
N GLY A 199 -6.72 -0.95 -2.35
CA GLY A 199 -6.82 0.12 -3.36
C GLY A 199 -7.06 -0.45 -4.76
N HIS A 200 -6.28 0.02 -5.75
CA HIS A 200 -6.07 -0.54 -7.10
C HIS A 200 -7.25 -0.43 -8.08
N TYR A 201 -8.48 -0.68 -7.62
CA TYR A 201 -9.66 -0.81 -8.48
C TYR A 201 -10.41 0.50 -8.72
N HIS A 202 -9.86 1.63 -8.26
CA HIS A 202 -10.42 2.98 -8.39
C HIS A 202 -11.88 3.10 -7.91
N VAL A 203 -12.20 2.46 -6.79
CA VAL A 203 -13.54 2.48 -6.20
C VAL A 203 -13.47 2.55 -4.67
N ASN A 204 -14.32 3.39 -4.08
CA ASN A 204 -14.59 3.34 -2.64
C ASN A 204 -15.72 2.35 -2.37
N VAL A 205 -15.46 1.33 -1.55
CA VAL A 205 -16.44 0.26 -1.29
C VAL A 205 -16.25 -0.35 0.09
N LYS A 206 -17.35 -0.76 0.73
CA LYS A 206 -17.33 -1.54 1.97
C LYS A 206 -18.08 -2.86 1.77
N LEU A 207 -17.36 -3.97 1.91
CA LEU A 207 -17.86 -5.34 1.76
C LEU A 207 -17.55 -6.14 3.04
N GLY A 208 -18.44 -6.08 4.02
CA GLY A 208 -18.22 -6.70 5.32
C GLY A 208 -16.98 -6.10 6.01
N HIS A 209 -15.94 -6.92 6.18
CA HIS A 209 -14.66 -6.52 6.78
C HIS A 209 -13.67 -5.91 5.76
N PHE A 210 -14.02 -5.87 4.48
CA PHE A 210 -13.17 -5.34 3.43
C PHE A 210 -13.55 -3.91 3.07
N ILE A 211 -12.56 -3.03 2.99
CA ILE A 211 -12.70 -1.61 2.66
C ILE A 211 -11.80 -1.30 1.47
N GLY A 212 -12.39 -1.02 0.31
CA GLY A 212 -11.69 -0.50 -0.86
C GLY A 212 -11.68 1.03 -0.82
N LEU A 213 -10.54 1.65 -1.08
CA LEU A 213 -10.35 3.10 -1.07
C LEU A 213 -9.66 3.56 -2.37
N TYR A 214 -10.14 4.66 -2.94
CA TYR A 214 -9.55 5.32 -4.09
C TYR A 214 -9.27 6.79 -3.79
N ASP A 215 -10.31 7.62 -3.76
CA ASP A 215 -10.24 9.07 -3.60
C ASP A 215 -10.90 9.58 -2.30
N ASP A 216 -11.22 8.68 -1.37
CA ASP A 216 -11.80 8.99 -0.06
C ASP A 216 -10.86 8.62 1.11
N TRP A 217 -11.17 9.13 2.30
CA TRP A 217 -10.45 8.84 3.54
C TRP A 217 -11.24 7.89 4.45
N TYR A 218 -10.55 6.88 4.96
CA TYR A 218 -11.04 6.13 6.11
C TYR A 218 -10.29 6.56 7.38
N ALA A 219 -11.00 7.14 8.34
CA ALA A 219 -10.47 7.43 9.66
C ALA A 219 -10.64 6.21 10.59
N LEU A 220 -9.52 5.67 11.06
CA LEU A 220 -9.48 4.59 12.04
C LEU A 220 -9.49 5.19 13.45
N ASP A 221 -10.69 5.35 14.00
CA ASP A 221 -10.89 5.85 15.36
C ASP A 221 -10.39 4.86 16.43
N GLY A 222 -10.01 5.44 17.58
CA GLY A 222 -9.51 4.84 18.83
C GLY A 222 -10.33 3.70 19.40
#